data_AF-A0A1C5JNS3-F1
#
_entry.id   AF-A0A1C5JNS3-F1
#
_cell.length_a   1.000
_cell.length_b   1.000
_cell.length_c   1.000
_cell.angle_alpha   90.00
_cell.angle_beta   90.00
_cell.angle_gamma   90.00
#
_symmetry.space_group_name_H-M   'P 1'
#
loop_
_entity.id
_entity.type
_entity.pdbx_description
1 polymer ?
#
loop_
_entity_poly.entity_id
_entity_poly.type
_entity_poly.pdbx_seq_one_letter_code
_entity_poly.pdbx_strand_id
1 'polypeptide(L)'
;MPSGFGELTLQAHQLVSAGDLAGAQRLLADALTDADPRPDHASPELADAAGLQARVLVALGEPHSARGWAAFAYAAAARLHGRSDERTVSAAATLAAVLHRVGSDARAARLYSEVILELTARDGPESLRVLAAHADLATVEYARGQCAQARERLQDAWELHREVYGDGHPSGIKMLARLGAMQRDCGRFTEAQDNLALARELARQHLDAEDPLARQVATLARSAADPDHVCDDEPPPEPQTPVVPAARTAPPDEGPPEPPSWPVGPAASDETYPPTVPGQRLPTEDVDGAYPYDPDADRWPTPDPAYDPVAASAPAGYAEEADGVHRVEQRADPSRLLPVVVPRHVAPPPRRNLALPAVVAGVAVVLLGTVAVIAGVSGVDGGDPPAAPPTGPTGVASTGPGTASPSSGALAAPGTPPDRVALDDRRGDIALSWRYPAGAEGPVVVSGGRAGQQPRAFQELPAGTESFVVYGLDRTNDYCFTVAVVWSTDSVGRSREVCTKRR
;
A
#
# COMPACT_ATOMS: atom_id res chain seq x y z
N MET A 1 32.53 24.00 16.43
CA MET A 1 31.37 24.84 16.76
C MET A 1 30.15 23.95 16.63
N PRO A 2 29.20 23.96 17.58
CA PRO A 2 27.92 23.29 17.34
C PRO A 2 27.33 23.88 16.06
N SER A 3 26.93 23.02 15.13
CA SER A 3 26.30 23.44 13.89
C SER A 3 25.00 24.18 14.24
N GLY A 4 24.77 25.36 13.65
CA GLY A 4 23.53 26.12 13.86
C GLY A 4 22.26 25.29 13.59
N PHE A 5 22.39 24.23 12.78
CA PHE A 5 21.35 23.25 12.52
C PHE A 5 20.79 22.58 13.77
N GLY A 6 21.58 22.32 14.83
CA GLY A 6 21.07 21.65 16.03
C GLY A 6 20.02 22.49 16.76
N GLU A 7 20.31 23.77 16.99
CA GLU A 7 19.38 24.71 17.63
C GLU A 7 18.16 25.00 16.75
N LEU A 8 18.38 25.17 15.43
CA LEU A 8 17.29 25.40 14.46
C LEU A 8 16.35 24.21 14.36
N THR A 9 16.87 22.98 14.37
CA THR A 9 16.05 21.76 14.31
C THR A 9 15.22 21.60 15.59
N LEU A 10 15.79 21.92 16.75
CA LEU A 10 15.04 21.92 18.01
C LEU A 10 13.92 22.97 17.99
N GLN A 11 14.20 24.18 17.52
CA GLN A 11 13.19 25.23 17.38
C GLN A 11 12.10 24.82 16.37
N ALA A 12 12.46 24.21 15.25
CA ALA A 12 11.50 23.68 14.29
C ALA A 12 10.61 22.58 14.91
N HIS A 13 11.19 21.69 15.73
CA HIS A 13 10.42 20.71 16.49
C HIS A 13 9.42 21.37 17.45
N GLN A 14 9.80 22.45 18.13
CA GLN A 14 8.88 23.19 19.00
C GLN A 14 7.73 23.81 18.21
N LEU A 15 8.00 24.39 17.04
CA LEU A 15 6.96 24.93 16.14
C LEU A 15 6.00 23.84 15.68
N VAL A 16 6.51 22.66 15.30
CA VAL A 16 5.68 21.50 14.92
C VAL A 16 4.80 21.05 16.09
N SER A 17 5.36 20.94 17.30
CA SER A 17 4.60 20.58 18.50
C SER A 17 3.54 21.61 18.88
N ALA A 18 3.77 22.88 18.56
CA ALA A 18 2.79 23.96 18.73
C ALA A 18 1.74 24.01 17.61
N GLY A 19 1.87 23.17 16.57
CA GLY A 19 0.98 23.14 15.40
C GLY A 19 1.33 24.17 14.32
N ASP A 20 2.39 24.96 14.47
CA ASP A 20 2.84 25.93 13.46
C ASP A 20 3.75 25.25 12.42
N LEU A 21 3.13 24.45 11.56
CA LEU A 21 3.82 23.75 10.48
C LEU A 21 4.41 24.70 9.44
N ALA A 22 3.73 25.83 9.16
CA ALA A 22 4.20 26.83 8.19
C ALA A 22 5.41 27.60 8.73
N GLY A 23 5.43 27.93 10.02
CA GLY A 23 6.59 28.48 10.70
C GLY A 23 7.77 27.52 10.66
N ALA A 24 7.54 26.25 10.98
CA ALA A 24 8.58 25.21 10.92
C ALA A 24 9.14 25.05 9.50
N GLN A 25 8.29 25.01 8.47
CA GLN A 25 8.69 24.91 7.07
C GLN A 25 9.60 26.07 6.65
N ARG A 26 9.23 27.32 7.01
CA ARG A 26 10.03 28.51 6.70
C ARG A 26 11.39 28.46 7.37
N LEU A 27 11.42 28.18 8.68
CA LEU A 27 12.66 28.11 9.46
C LEU A 27 13.62 27.06 8.88
N LEU A 28 13.10 25.88 8.53
CA LEU A 28 13.89 24.81 7.95
C LEU A 28 14.31 25.10 6.50
N ALA A 29 13.43 25.68 5.68
CA ALA A 29 13.77 26.07 4.31
C ALA A 29 14.91 27.10 4.27
N ASP A 30 14.84 28.11 5.14
CA ASP A 30 15.90 29.11 5.28
C ASP A 30 17.21 28.45 5.71
N ALA A 31 17.17 27.58 6.72
CA ALA A 31 18.34 26.86 7.20
C ALA A 31 18.98 25.96 6.13
N LEU A 32 18.16 25.35 5.26
CA LEU A 32 18.59 24.39 4.26
C LEU A 32 19.01 25.03 2.92
N THR A 33 18.85 26.35 2.75
CA THR A 33 19.08 27.05 1.47
C THR A 33 20.53 26.89 0.98
N ASP A 34 21.51 26.99 1.88
CA ASP A 34 22.94 26.92 1.57
C ASP A 34 23.57 25.56 1.90
N ALA A 35 22.75 24.55 2.25
CA ALA A 35 23.25 23.22 2.59
C ALA A 35 23.85 22.49 1.38
N ASP A 36 24.90 21.69 1.59
CA ASP A 36 25.45 20.83 0.53
C ASP A 36 24.36 19.84 0.07
N PRO A 37 23.97 19.84 -1.21
CA PRO A 37 22.90 18.96 -1.71
C PRO A 37 23.31 17.49 -1.78
N ARG A 38 24.57 17.13 -1.47
CA ARG A 38 25.07 15.74 -1.52
C ARG A 38 24.88 15.04 -0.17
N PRO A 39 24.05 13.97 -0.09
CA PRO A 39 23.87 13.21 1.14
C PRO A 39 25.16 12.61 1.70
N ASP A 40 26.14 12.33 0.83
CA ASP A 40 27.44 11.75 1.21
C ASP A 40 28.25 12.67 2.12
N HIS A 41 28.01 13.98 2.07
CA HIS A 41 28.71 14.99 2.86
C HIS A 41 27.89 15.50 4.05
N ALA A 42 26.66 15.00 4.23
CA ALA A 42 25.75 15.51 5.24
C ALA A 42 26.25 15.23 6.67
N SER A 43 26.14 16.22 7.56
CA SER A 43 26.27 15.99 8.99
C SER A 43 25.00 15.32 9.56
N PRO A 44 25.06 14.69 10.75
CA PRO A 44 23.87 14.17 11.42
C PRO A 44 22.78 15.23 11.59
N GLU A 45 23.13 16.46 11.97
CA GLU A 45 22.14 17.52 12.17
C GLU A 45 21.48 17.96 10.85
N LEU A 46 22.23 17.94 9.74
CA LEU A 46 21.65 18.21 8.43
C LEU A 46 20.71 17.10 7.97
N ALA A 47 21.05 15.83 8.25
CA ALA A 47 20.18 14.69 7.94
C ALA A 47 18.87 14.77 8.74
N ASP A 48 18.95 15.12 10.04
CA ASP A 48 17.78 15.31 10.90
C ASP A 48 16.91 16.49 10.46
N ALA A 49 17.52 17.63 10.12
CA ALA A 49 16.81 18.80 9.59
C ALA A 49 16.09 18.49 8.27
N ALA A 50 16.75 17.79 7.34
CA ALA A 50 16.14 17.35 6.08
C ALA A 50 14.98 16.38 6.32
N GLY A 51 15.14 15.42 7.24
CA GLY A 51 14.09 14.48 7.63
C GLY A 51 12.88 15.18 8.24
N LEU A 52 13.12 16.18 9.11
CA LEU A 52 12.06 17.00 9.68
C LEU A 52 11.35 17.83 8.59
N GLN A 53 12.10 18.46 7.69
CA GLN A 53 11.54 19.23 6.57
C GLN A 53 10.64 18.36 5.70
N ALA A 54 11.06 17.13 5.38
CA ALA A 54 10.23 16.19 4.64
C ALA A 54 8.90 15.89 5.35
N ARG A 55 8.94 15.61 6.67
CA ARG A 55 7.71 15.35 7.46
C ARG A 55 6.80 16.57 7.53
N VAL A 56 7.35 17.77 7.67
CA VAL A 56 6.58 19.02 7.69
C VAL A 56 5.89 19.26 6.35
N LEU A 57 6.62 19.11 5.23
CA LEU A 57 6.05 19.24 3.88
C LEU A 57 4.94 18.20 3.63
N VAL A 58 5.12 16.97 4.10
CA VAL A 58 4.06 15.94 4.08
C VAL A 58 2.84 16.37 4.87
N ALA A 59 3.02 16.92 6.07
CA ALA A 59 1.91 17.37 6.92
C ALA A 59 1.16 18.56 6.30
N LEU A 60 1.84 19.42 5.53
CA LEU A 60 1.27 20.53 4.78
C LEU A 60 0.59 20.13 3.46
N GLY A 61 0.67 18.87 3.06
CA GLY A 61 0.10 18.39 1.80
C GLY A 61 0.98 18.64 0.57
N GLU A 62 2.30 18.83 0.77
CA GLU A 62 3.29 19.05 -0.29
C GLU A 62 4.24 17.85 -0.49
N PRO A 63 3.74 16.65 -0.87
CA PRO A 63 4.58 15.45 -0.96
C PRO A 63 5.63 15.53 -2.09
N HIS A 64 5.35 16.27 -3.16
CA HIS A 64 6.30 16.47 -4.26
C HIS A 64 7.54 17.25 -3.80
N SER A 65 7.35 18.33 -3.03
CA SER A 65 8.42 19.09 -2.38
C SER A 65 9.18 18.24 -1.36
N ALA A 66 8.49 17.35 -0.64
CA ALA A 66 9.09 16.49 0.38
C ALA A 66 10.02 15.41 -0.19
N ARG A 67 9.82 14.99 -1.44
CA ARG A 67 10.51 13.83 -2.04
C ARG A 67 12.02 13.95 -2.02
N GLY A 68 12.56 15.12 -2.40
CA GLY A 68 14.00 15.36 -2.40
C GLY A 68 14.60 15.27 -0.99
N TRP A 69 13.96 15.93 -0.03
CA TRP A 69 14.39 15.95 1.37
C TRP A 69 14.30 14.59 2.05
N ALA A 70 13.24 13.82 1.79
CA ALA A 70 13.10 12.47 2.33
C ALA A 70 14.18 11.51 1.78
N ALA A 71 14.46 11.61 0.48
CA ALA A 71 15.52 10.80 -0.16
C ALA A 71 16.91 11.20 0.36
N PHE A 72 17.16 12.50 0.51
CA PHE A 72 18.38 13.03 1.10
C PHE A 72 18.58 12.51 2.53
N ALA A 73 17.56 12.65 3.39
CA ALA A 73 17.62 12.24 4.78
C ALA A 73 17.87 10.74 4.92
N TYR A 74 17.19 9.90 4.13
CA TYR A 74 17.41 8.45 4.12
C TYR A 74 18.82 8.07 3.68
N ALA A 75 19.32 8.65 2.57
CA ALA A 75 20.67 8.37 2.08
C ALA A 75 21.75 8.81 3.08
N ALA A 76 21.60 10.00 3.67
CA ALA A 76 22.52 10.51 4.68
C ALA A 76 22.51 9.65 5.94
N ALA A 77 21.33 9.29 6.46
CA ALA A 77 21.19 8.43 7.65
C ALA A 77 21.77 7.04 7.42
N ALA A 78 21.50 6.43 6.26
CA ALA A 78 22.05 5.11 5.92
C ALA A 78 23.58 5.09 5.90
N ARG A 79 24.21 6.17 5.45
CA ARG A 79 25.67 6.34 5.46
C ARG A 79 26.22 6.59 6.86
N LEU A 80 25.55 7.46 7.63
CA LEU A 80 26.02 7.89 8.95
C LEU A 80 25.85 6.81 10.04
N HIS A 81 24.76 6.06 9.98
CA HIS A 81 24.35 5.16 11.06
C HIS A 81 24.21 3.70 10.62
N GLY A 82 24.23 3.43 9.32
CA GLY A 82 23.97 2.10 8.76
C GLY A 82 22.48 1.85 8.52
N ARG A 83 22.18 0.84 7.70
CA ARG A 83 20.82 0.53 7.24
C ARG A 83 19.86 0.17 8.35
N SER A 84 20.34 -0.60 9.32
CA SER A 84 19.49 -1.07 10.40
C SER A 84 19.20 0.02 11.42
N ASP A 85 20.02 1.08 11.58
CA ASP A 85 19.83 2.07 12.65
C ASP A 85 18.42 2.66 12.70
N GLU A 86 17.92 2.93 13.91
CA GLU A 86 16.56 3.42 14.13
C GLU A 86 16.28 4.70 13.34
N ARG A 87 17.26 5.61 13.24
CA ARG A 87 17.12 6.86 12.49
C ARG A 87 16.98 6.59 10.99
N THR A 88 17.78 5.65 10.47
CA THR A 88 17.71 5.22 9.08
C THR A 88 16.37 4.58 8.75
N VAL A 89 15.87 3.70 9.62
CA VAL A 89 14.57 3.05 9.45
C VAL A 89 13.42 4.07 9.52
N SER A 90 13.51 5.07 10.42
CA SER A 90 12.54 6.17 10.47
C SER A 90 12.56 7.03 9.20
N ALA A 91 13.76 7.34 8.67
CA ALA A 91 13.92 8.05 7.41
C ALA A 91 13.40 7.23 6.21
N ALA A 92 13.61 5.91 6.21
CA ALA A 92 13.08 4.99 5.21
C ALA A 92 11.54 4.98 5.21
N ALA A 93 10.91 4.89 6.39
CA ALA A 93 9.46 4.95 6.53
C ALA A 93 8.89 6.30 6.03
N THR A 94 9.58 7.41 6.34
CA THR A 94 9.21 8.74 5.84
C THR A 94 9.31 8.82 4.32
N LEU A 95 10.40 8.30 3.74
CA LEU A 95 10.57 8.24 2.29
C LEU A 95 9.51 7.35 1.63
N ALA A 96 9.14 6.22 2.24
CA ALA A 96 8.09 5.34 1.73
C ALA A 96 6.73 6.05 1.71
N ALA A 97 6.38 6.76 2.79
CA ALA A 97 5.17 7.57 2.87
C ALA A 97 5.13 8.67 1.80
N VAL A 98 6.26 9.35 1.58
CA VAL A 98 6.37 10.37 0.53
C VAL A 98 6.24 9.75 -0.85
N LEU A 99 6.91 8.62 -1.12
CA LEU A 99 6.84 7.91 -2.39
C LEU A 99 5.40 7.49 -2.72
N HIS A 100 4.65 7.01 -1.74
CA HIS A 100 3.23 6.70 -1.91
C HIS A 100 2.42 7.94 -2.30
N ARG A 101 2.58 9.05 -1.57
CA ARG A 101 1.85 10.30 -1.85
C ARG A 101 2.19 10.97 -3.18
N VAL A 102 3.30 10.61 -3.81
CA VAL A 102 3.65 11.05 -5.18
C VAL A 102 3.36 9.98 -6.24
N GLY A 103 2.58 8.94 -5.90
CA GLY A 103 2.16 7.87 -6.83
C GLY A 103 3.25 6.86 -7.19
N SER A 104 4.37 6.83 -6.45
CA SER A 104 5.46 5.87 -6.66
C SER A 104 5.27 4.60 -5.82
N ASP A 105 4.08 4.00 -5.87
CA ASP A 105 3.64 2.95 -4.95
C ASP A 105 4.48 1.67 -5.00
N ALA A 106 4.97 1.28 -6.18
CA ALA A 106 5.88 0.14 -6.32
C ALA A 106 7.17 0.30 -5.49
N ARG A 107 7.69 1.54 -5.42
CA ARG A 107 8.90 1.85 -4.64
C ARG A 107 8.57 1.98 -3.16
N ALA A 108 7.43 2.58 -2.83
CA ALA A 108 6.96 2.69 -1.46
C ALA A 108 6.74 1.31 -0.83
N ALA A 109 6.08 0.38 -1.53
CA ALA A 109 5.80 -0.96 -1.03
C ALA A 109 7.09 -1.72 -0.67
N ARG A 110 8.10 -1.71 -1.56
CA ARG A 110 9.41 -2.32 -1.28
C ARG A 110 10.07 -1.73 -0.04
N LEU A 111 10.08 -0.40 0.07
CA LEU A 111 10.72 0.28 1.18
C LEU A 111 9.98 0.03 2.51
N TYR A 112 8.65 -0.04 2.50
CA TYR A 112 7.88 -0.46 3.68
C TYR A 112 8.13 -1.92 4.06
N SER A 113 8.29 -2.84 3.10
CA SER A 113 8.68 -4.22 3.41
C SER A 113 10.04 -4.28 4.12
N GLU A 114 11.03 -3.51 3.66
CA GLU A 114 12.33 -3.39 4.33
C GLU A 114 12.20 -2.80 5.75
N VAL A 115 11.40 -1.73 5.91
CA VAL A 115 11.11 -1.13 7.21
C VAL A 115 10.48 -2.14 8.18
N ILE A 116 9.51 -2.94 7.72
CA ILE A 116 8.87 -3.97 8.54
C ILE A 116 9.89 -5.01 9.00
N LEU A 117 10.77 -5.48 8.12
CA LEU A 117 11.82 -6.45 8.47
C LEU A 117 12.76 -5.90 9.55
N GLU A 118 13.27 -4.68 9.37
CA GLU A 118 14.20 -4.05 10.32
C GLU A 118 13.53 -3.74 11.66
N LEU A 119 12.29 -3.25 11.66
CA LEU A 119 11.54 -2.99 12.88
C LEU A 119 11.18 -4.29 13.62
N THR A 120 10.80 -5.34 12.90
CA THR A 120 10.44 -6.63 13.51
C THR A 120 11.66 -7.27 14.18
N ALA A 121 12.83 -7.19 13.53
CA ALA A 121 14.08 -7.70 14.10
C ALA A 121 14.52 -6.95 15.38
N ARG A 122 14.13 -5.68 15.52
CA ARG A 122 14.50 -4.82 16.65
C ARG A 122 13.50 -4.85 17.80
N ASP A 123 12.23 -4.66 17.47
CA ASP A 123 11.18 -4.33 18.43
C ASP A 123 10.18 -5.49 18.63
N GLY A 124 10.27 -6.55 17.83
CA GLY A 124 9.31 -7.65 17.81
C GLY A 124 8.09 -7.38 16.92
N PRO A 125 7.42 -8.43 16.41
CA PRO A 125 6.29 -8.31 15.48
C PRO A 125 5.06 -7.60 16.07
N GLU A 126 4.89 -7.62 17.39
CA GLU A 126 3.79 -7.01 18.12
C GLU A 126 3.96 -5.50 18.37
N SER A 127 5.14 -4.93 18.10
CA SER A 127 5.43 -3.51 18.33
C SER A 127 4.46 -2.60 17.56
N LEU A 128 3.96 -1.54 18.23
CA LEU A 128 3.15 -0.49 17.59
C LEU A 128 3.77 0.05 16.29
N ARG A 129 5.11 0.13 16.20
CA ARG A 129 5.80 0.61 15.00
C ARG A 129 5.72 -0.38 13.85
N VAL A 130 5.83 -1.68 14.15
CA VAL A 130 5.67 -2.75 13.16
C VAL A 130 4.24 -2.77 12.65
N LEU A 131 3.26 -2.78 13.54
CA LEU A 131 1.83 -2.80 13.19
C LEU A 131 1.45 -1.56 12.36
N ALA A 132 1.97 -0.38 12.70
CA ALA A 132 1.79 0.83 11.90
C ALA A 132 2.40 0.70 10.49
N ALA A 133 3.61 0.15 10.38
CA ALA A 133 4.26 -0.07 9.09
C ALA A 133 3.48 -1.09 8.22
N HIS A 134 2.90 -2.13 8.81
CA HIS A 134 1.97 -3.04 8.13
C HIS A 134 0.73 -2.31 7.61
N ALA A 135 0.13 -1.45 8.44
CA ALA A 135 -1.06 -0.69 8.05
C ALA A 135 -0.78 0.35 6.94
N ASP A 136 0.43 0.90 6.90
CA ASP A 136 0.85 1.80 5.83
C ASP A 136 1.19 1.02 4.55
N LEU A 137 1.85 -0.14 4.63
CA LEU A 137 2.05 -1.04 3.48
C LEU A 137 0.72 -1.46 2.87
N ALA A 138 -0.28 -1.82 3.69
CA ALA A 138 -1.63 -2.12 3.22
C ALA A 138 -2.26 -0.94 2.46
N THR A 139 -1.97 0.30 2.86
CA THR A 139 -2.44 1.50 2.14
C THR A 139 -1.81 1.60 0.76
N VAL A 140 -0.53 1.27 0.65
CA VAL A 140 0.19 1.25 -0.64
C VAL A 140 -0.28 0.10 -1.53
N GLU A 141 -0.47 -1.09 -0.98
CA GLU A 141 -1.03 -2.25 -1.70
C GLU A 141 -2.45 -1.94 -2.23
N TYR A 142 -3.29 -1.30 -1.41
CA TYR A 142 -4.61 -0.81 -1.81
C TYR A 142 -4.53 0.18 -2.97
N ALA A 143 -3.62 1.17 -2.92
CA ALA A 143 -3.45 2.14 -4.01
C ALA A 143 -2.97 1.49 -5.33
N ARG A 144 -2.36 0.31 -5.25
CA ARG A 144 -1.97 -0.52 -6.40
C ARG A 144 -3.07 -1.48 -6.86
N GLY A 145 -4.30 -1.35 -6.34
CA GLY A 145 -5.42 -2.24 -6.64
C GLY A 145 -5.31 -3.63 -6.01
N GLN A 146 -4.30 -3.91 -5.18
CA GLN A 146 -4.07 -5.23 -4.56
C GLN A 146 -5.00 -5.40 -3.33
N CYS A 147 -6.31 -5.28 -3.54
CA CYS A 147 -7.34 -5.20 -2.51
C CYS A 147 -7.39 -6.42 -1.59
N ALA A 148 -7.20 -7.64 -2.11
CA ALA A 148 -7.18 -8.83 -1.27
C ALA A 148 -6.02 -8.80 -0.26
N GLN A 149 -4.79 -8.57 -0.75
CA GLN A 149 -3.58 -8.54 0.06
C GLN A 149 -3.60 -7.39 1.08
N ALA A 150 -4.02 -6.19 0.66
CA ALA A 150 -4.12 -5.03 1.52
C ALA A 150 -5.07 -5.27 2.71
N ARG A 151 -6.26 -5.85 2.45
CA ARG A 151 -7.25 -6.13 3.49
C ARG A 151 -6.78 -7.20 4.47
N GLU A 152 -6.20 -8.30 3.97
CA GLU A 152 -5.63 -9.35 4.82
C GLU A 152 -4.54 -8.78 5.75
N ARG A 153 -3.58 -8.03 5.19
CA ARG A 153 -2.52 -7.40 5.97
C ARG A 153 -3.04 -6.45 7.04
N LEU A 154 -4.02 -5.61 6.70
CA LEU A 154 -4.57 -4.63 7.64
C LEU A 154 -5.46 -5.29 8.70
N GLN A 155 -6.19 -6.34 8.35
CA GLN A 155 -6.95 -7.16 9.29
C GLN A 155 -6.01 -7.80 10.31
N ASP A 156 -4.96 -8.49 9.86
CA ASP A 156 -3.99 -9.17 10.74
C ASP A 156 -3.31 -8.17 11.68
N ALA A 157 -2.89 -7.01 11.15
CA ALA A 157 -2.27 -5.96 11.96
C ALA A 157 -3.24 -5.39 13.01
N TRP A 158 -4.51 -5.22 12.67
CA TRP A 158 -5.53 -4.75 13.60
C TRP A 158 -5.86 -5.81 14.67
N GLU A 159 -6.00 -7.08 14.29
CA GLU A 159 -6.29 -8.17 15.23
C GLU A 159 -5.17 -8.34 16.26
N LEU A 160 -3.92 -8.36 15.80
CA LEU A 160 -2.76 -8.42 16.68
C LEU A 160 -2.65 -7.16 17.56
N HIS A 161 -2.89 -5.98 17.00
CA HIS A 161 -2.94 -4.74 17.77
C HIS A 161 -3.99 -4.82 18.88
N ARG A 162 -5.20 -5.30 18.56
CA ARG A 162 -6.30 -5.45 19.52
C ARG A 162 -5.94 -6.44 20.62
N GLU A 163 -5.33 -7.57 20.29
CA GLU A 163 -4.93 -8.57 21.28
C GLU A 163 -3.90 -8.02 22.28
N VAL A 164 -2.93 -7.25 21.80
CA VAL A 164 -1.80 -6.78 22.61
C VAL A 164 -2.10 -5.47 23.34
N TYR A 165 -2.79 -4.53 22.70
CA TYR A 165 -3.02 -3.17 23.20
C TYR A 165 -4.47 -2.86 23.55
N GLY A 166 -5.40 -3.80 23.28
CA GLY A 166 -6.83 -3.63 23.50
C GLY A 166 -7.53 -2.80 22.44
N ASP A 167 -8.86 -2.71 22.58
CA ASP A 167 -9.75 -2.05 21.61
C ASP A 167 -9.73 -0.52 21.67
N GLY A 168 -9.33 0.06 22.80
CA GLY A 168 -9.41 1.50 23.03
C GLY A 168 -8.23 2.32 22.52
N HIS A 169 -7.18 1.66 22.01
CA HIS A 169 -5.98 2.37 21.60
C HIS A 169 -6.17 3.05 20.22
N PRO A 170 -5.86 4.37 20.07
CA PRO A 170 -6.18 5.14 18.87
C PRO A 170 -5.66 4.55 17.55
N SER A 171 -4.48 3.92 17.57
CA SER A 171 -3.92 3.30 16.37
C SER A 171 -4.78 2.14 15.86
N GLY A 172 -5.38 1.35 16.75
CA GLY A 172 -6.27 0.25 16.39
C GLY A 172 -7.57 0.75 15.79
N ILE A 173 -8.17 1.79 16.40
CA ILE A 173 -9.37 2.45 15.88
C ILE A 173 -9.12 3.00 14.46
N LYS A 174 -7.95 3.62 14.25
CA LYS A 174 -7.54 4.13 12.93
C LYS A 174 -7.36 3.00 11.90
N MET A 175 -6.72 1.89 12.27
CA MET A 175 -6.56 0.72 11.39
C MET A 175 -7.91 0.14 10.98
N LEU A 176 -8.83 -0.03 11.93
CA LEU A 176 -10.17 -0.56 11.67
C LEU A 176 -10.99 0.36 10.76
N ALA A 177 -10.96 1.67 10.99
CA ALA A 177 -11.65 2.63 10.15
C ALA A 177 -11.09 2.64 8.71
N ARG A 178 -9.77 2.50 8.57
CA ARG A 178 -9.10 2.38 7.27
C ARG A 178 -9.49 1.09 6.56
N LEU A 179 -9.56 -0.03 7.27
CA LEU A 179 -9.99 -1.32 6.71
C LEU A 179 -11.41 -1.24 6.17
N GLY A 180 -12.34 -0.65 6.93
CA GLY A 180 -13.71 -0.47 6.49
C GLY A 180 -13.83 0.45 5.27
N ALA A 181 -13.02 1.51 5.18
CA ALA A 181 -12.95 2.35 3.99
C ALA A 181 -12.45 1.56 2.76
N MET A 182 -11.34 0.81 2.89
CA MET A 182 -10.82 -0.04 1.82
C MET A 182 -11.85 -1.09 1.36
N GLN A 183 -12.53 -1.75 2.30
CA GLN A 183 -13.57 -2.73 1.98
C GLN A 183 -14.71 -2.10 1.18
N ARG A 184 -15.15 -0.89 1.54
CA ARG A 184 -16.19 -0.17 0.80
C ARG A 184 -15.75 0.11 -0.63
N ASP A 185 -14.53 0.62 -0.79
CA ASP A 185 -14.01 1.03 -2.09
C ASP A 185 -13.73 -0.20 -2.99
N CYS A 186 -13.38 -1.36 -2.41
CA CYS A 186 -13.28 -2.64 -3.12
C CYS A 186 -14.64 -3.42 -3.20
N GLY A 187 -15.79 -2.77 -2.98
CA GLY A 187 -17.13 -3.35 -3.20
C GLY A 187 -17.67 -4.29 -2.11
N ARG A 188 -16.99 -4.43 -0.96
CA ARG A 188 -17.38 -5.26 0.18
C ARG A 188 -18.18 -4.47 1.21
N PHE A 189 -19.37 -4.04 0.80
CA PHE A 189 -20.18 -3.08 1.55
C PHE A 189 -20.62 -3.56 2.94
N THR A 190 -20.99 -4.83 3.11
CA THR A 190 -21.43 -5.36 4.42
C THR A 190 -20.30 -5.33 5.45
N GLU A 191 -19.12 -5.85 5.08
CA GLU A 191 -17.95 -5.86 5.96
C GLU A 191 -17.47 -4.44 6.28
N ALA A 192 -17.51 -3.57 5.28
CA ALA A 192 -17.21 -2.15 5.45
C ALA A 192 -18.15 -1.50 6.47
N GLN A 193 -19.45 -1.75 6.37
CA GLN A 193 -20.46 -1.21 7.29
C GLN A 193 -20.19 -1.69 8.72
N ASP A 194 -19.91 -2.98 8.90
CA ASP A 194 -19.65 -3.58 10.22
C ASP A 194 -18.38 -2.98 10.85
N ASN A 195 -17.28 -2.92 10.09
CA ASN A 195 -16.00 -2.39 10.58
C ASN A 195 -16.05 -0.88 10.86
N LEU A 196 -16.72 -0.09 10.01
CA LEU A 196 -16.89 1.36 10.24
C LEU A 196 -17.83 1.63 11.42
N ALA A 197 -18.86 0.80 11.62
CA ALA A 197 -19.73 0.90 12.79
C ALA A 197 -18.96 0.59 14.08
N LEU A 198 -18.17 -0.48 14.08
CA LEU A 198 -17.33 -0.83 15.22
C LEU A 198 -16.29 0.26 15.51
N ALA A 199 -15.59 0.78 14.49
CA ALA A 199 -14.63 1.87 14.67
C ALA A 199 -15.27 3.12 15.28
N ARG A 200 -16.51 3.47 14.88
CA ARG A 200 -17.26 4.60 15.46
C ARG A 200 -17.62 4.36 16.92
N GLU A 201 -18.01 3.14 17.25
CA GLU A 201 -18.36 2.79 18.62
C GLU A 201 -17.13 2.86 19.52
N LEU A 202 -16.01 2.26 19.11
CA LEU A 202 -14.75 2.34 19.84
C LEU A 202 -14.26 3.79 19.99
N ALA A 203 -14.37 4.60 18.93
CA ALA A 203 -14.05 6.03 19.00
C ALA A 203 -14.93 6.77 20.03
N ARG A 204 -16.24 6.49 20.08
CA ARG A 204 -17.15 7.08 21.07
C ARG A 204 -16.86 6.65 22.51
N GLN A 205 -16.39 5.42 22.70
CA GLN A 205 -16.12 4.87 24.03
C GLN A 205 -14.78 5.37 24.60
N HIS A 206 -13.78 5.59 23.75
CA HIS A 206 -12.40 5.79 24.18
C HIS A 206 -11.77 7.13 23.81
N LEU A 207 -12.38 7.92 22.94
CA LEU A 207 -11.88 9.23 22.51
C LEU A 207 -12.87 10.34 22.89
N ASP A 208 -12.34 11.55 23.09
CA ASP A 208 -13.17 12.73 23.26
C ASP A 208 -13.95 13.05 21.97
N ALA A 209 -15.14 13.65 22.11
CA ALA A 209 -15.98 13.99 20.96
C ALA A 209 -15.31 14.96 19.96
N GLU A 210 -14.40 15.81 20.46
CA GLU A 210 -13.63 16.77 19.65
C GLU A 210 -12.36 16.16 19.04
N ASP A 211 -12.02 14.92 19.41
CA ASP A 211 -10.83 14.24 18.92
C ASP A 211 -10.83 14.18 17.38
N PRO A 212 -9.75 14.63 16.71
CA PRO A 212 -9.65 14.60 15.26
C PRO A 212 -9.89 13.22 14.64
N LEU A 213 -9.45 12.14 15.30
CA LEU A 213 -9.66 10.77 14.85
C LEU A 213 -11.13 10.38 14.96
N ALA A 214 -11.82 10.74 16.06
CA ALA A 214 -13.25 10.48 16.19
C ALA A 214 -14.06 11.17 15.06
N ARG A 215 -13.71 12.42 14.74
CA ARG A 215 -14.29 13.16 13.60
C ARG A 215 -13.96 12.52 12.24
N GLN A 216 -12.72 12.04 12.08
CA GLN A 216 -12.30 11.34 10.87
C GLN A 216 -13.08 10.03 10.67
N VAL A 217 -13.19 9.20 11.70
CA VAL A 217 -13.94 7.93 11.66
C VAL A 217 -15.42 8.19 11.33
N ALA A 218 -16.03 9.20 11.96
CA ALA A 218 -17.40 9.59 11.65
C ALA A 218 -17.60 10.03 10.20
N THR A 219 -16.60 10.71 9.62
CA THR A 219 -16.60 11.14 8.22
C THR A 219 -16.46 9.94 7.28
N LEU A 220 -15.50 9.06 7.54
CA LEU A 220 -15.28 7.83 6.77
C LEU A 220 -16.55 6.96 6.71
N ALA A 221 -17.24 6.81 7.85
CA ALA A 221 -18.46 6.01 7.94
C ALA A 221 -19.65 6.55 7.14
N ARG A 222 -19.62 7.82 6.71
CA ARG A 222 -20.66 8.42 5.85
C ARG A 222 -20.20 8.63 4.41
N SER A 223 -18.92 8.38 4.13
CA SER A 223 -18.35 8.59 2.80
C SER A 223 -18.83 7.49 1.86
N ALA A 224 -19.12 7.87 0.61
CA ALA A 224 -19.39 6.93 -0.47
C ALA A 224 -18.11 6.18 -0.87
N ALA A 225 -18.28 5.07 -1.60
CA ALA A 225 -17.16 4.38 -2.23
C ALA A 225 -16.46 5.34 -3.20
N ASP A 226 -15.13 5.26 -3.25
CA ASP A 226 -14.36 5.93 -4.29
C ASP A 226 -14.70 5.33 -5.67
N PRO A 227 -15.32 6.10 -6.60
CA PRO A 227 -15.69 5.59 -7.90
C PRO A 227 -14.49 5.36 -8.82
N ASP A 228 -13.34 5.97 -8.53
CA ASP A 228 -12.13 5.90 -9.36
C ASP A 228 -11.19 4.78 -8.90
N HIS A 229 -11.48 4.13 -7.77
CA HIS A 229 -10.70 3.01 -7.28
C HIS A 229 -10.93 1.76 -8.14
N VAL A 230 -9.83 1.15 -8.59
CA VAL A 230 -9.83 -0.09 -9.37
C VAL A 230 -9.09 -1.17 -8.60
N CYS A 231 -9.73 -2.32 -8.44
CA CYS A 231 -9.12 -3.51 -7.89
C CYS A 231 -8.42 -4.29 -9.03
N ASP A 232 -7.12 -4.52 -8.88
CA ASP A 232 -6.30 -5.37 -9.75
C ASP A 232 -6.40 -6.85 -9.35
N ASP A 233 -7.35 -7.21 -8.49
CA ASP A 233 -7.57 -8.59 -8.02
C ASP A 233 -7.89 -9.50 -9.22
N GLU A 234 -6.85 -10.08 -9.82
CA GLU A 234 -6.92 -11.37 -10.48
C GLU A 234 -7.47 -12.35 -9.42
N PRO A 235 -8.50 -13.16 -9.73
CA PRO A 235 -9.03 -14.10 -8.75
C PRO A 235 -7.84 -14.90 -8.20
N PRO A 236 -7.76 -15.16 -6.88
CA PRO A 236 -6.70 -16.00 -6.34
C PRO A 236 -6.65 -17.27 -7.19
N PRO A 237 -5.46 -17.70 -7.66
CA PRO A 237 -5.40 -18.92 -8.44
C PRO A 237 -6.13 -19.98 -7.63
N GLU A 238 -7.19 -20.56 -8.21
CA GLU A 238 -7.92 -21.64 -7.56
C GLU A 238 -6.87 -22.58 -6.98
N PRO A 239 -6.98 -23.01 -5.71
CA PRO A 239 -5.99 -23.87 -5.09
C PRO A 239 -5.76 -24.99 -6.08
N GLN A 240 -4.58 -24.99 -6.72
CA GLN A 240 -4.27 -25.94 -7.75
C GLN A 240 -4.44 -27.27 -7.04
N THR A 241 -5.50 -28.01 -7.39
CA THR A 241 -5.55 -29.42 -7.04
C THR A 241 -4.20 -29.93 -7.49
N PRO A 242 -3.38 -30.50 -6.58
CA PRO A 242 -2.06 -30.92 -6.96
C PRO A 242 -2.24 -31.75 -8.21
N VAL A 243 -1.71 -31.26 -9.33
CA VAL A 243 -1.72 -32.01 -10.57
C VAL A 243 -0.79 -33.16 -10.27
N VAL A 244 -1.36 -34.22 -9.71
CA VAL A 244 -0.73 -35.53 -9.64
C VAL A 244 -0.42 -35.80 -11.11
N PRO A 245 0.87 -35.85 -11.50
CA PRO A 245 1.20 -36.21 -12.86
C PRO A 245 0.47 -37.51 -13.12
N ALA A 246 -0.42 -37.53 -14.12
CA ALA A 246 -1.16 -38.73 -14.46
C ALA A 246 -0.14 -39.86 -14.49
N ALA A 247 -0.30 -40.83 -13.59
CA ALA A 247 0.53 -42.02 -13.58
C ALA A 247 0.54 -42.50 -15.02
N ARG A 248 1.73 -42.55 -15.64
CA ARG A 248 1.88 -42.92 -17.05
C ARG A 248 1.14 -44.24 -17.24
N THR A 249 -0.04 -44.19 -17.83
CA THR A 249 -0.72 -45.38 -18.30
C THR A 249 0.17 -45.94 -19.39
N ALA A 250 0.78 -47.10 -19.11
CA ALA A 250 1.56 -47.82 -20.09
C ALA A 250 0.68 -48.05 -21.35
N PRO A 251 1.24 -47.89 -22.57
CA PRO A 251 0.50 -48.24 -23.79
C PRO A 251 0.12 -49.73 -23.75
N PRO A 252 -1.10 -50.10 -24.18
CA PRO A 252 -1.52 -51.49 -24.18
C PRO A 252 -0.96 -52.15 -25.42
N ASP A 253 0.30 -52.60 -25.37
CA ASP A 253 0.85 -53.61 -26.26
C ASP A 253 2.28 -53.94 -25.79
N GLU A 254 2.38 -54.81 -24.79
CA GLU A 254 3.54 -55.71 -24.60
C GLU A 254 3.14 -56.75 -23.54
N GLY A 255 2.80 -57.96 -24.00
CA GLY A 255 2.58 -59.11 -23.13
C GLY A 255 3.86 -59.52 -22.38
N PRO A 256 3.77 -60.35 -21.34
CA PRO A 256 4.93 -60.73 -20.53
C PRO A 256 5.99 -61.42 -21.39
N PRO A 257 7.29 -61.08 -21.26
CA PRO A 257 8.35 -61.76 -21.99
C PRO A 257 8.48 -63.23 -21.52
N GLU A 258 8.50 -64.18 -22.46
CA GLU A 258 8.78 -65.59 -22.17
C GLU A 258 10.21 -65.77 -21.61
N PRO A 259 10.41 -66.65 -20.62
CA PRO A 259 11.74 -66.93 -20.08
C PRO A 259 12.59 -67.74 -21.06
N PRO A 260 13.91 -67.47 -21.18
CA PRO A 260 14.78 -68.18 -22.11
C PRO A 260 15.04 -69.63 -21.65
N SER A 261 14.92 -70.57 -22.59
CA SER A 261 15.20 -71.99 -22.40
C SER A 261 16.64 -72.33 -22.83
N TRP A 262 17.36 -73.07 -21.98
CA TRP A 262 18.66 -73.70 -22.30
C TRP A 262 18.78 -75.08 -21.63
N PRO A 263 19.57 -76.00 -22.20
CA PRO A 263 19.23 -77.42 -22.28
C PRO A 263 19.86 -78.29 -21.19
N VAL A 264 19.20 -79.42 -20.93
CA VAL A 264 19.55 -80.48 -19.98
C VAL A 264 20.81 -81.24 -20.43
N GLY A 265 21.81 -81.38 -19.54
CA GLY A 265 22.90 -82.36 -19.65
C GLY A 265 22.66 -83.57 -18.74
N PRO A 266 23.14 -84.80 -19.06
CA PRO A 266 22.67 -86.02 -18.41
C PRO A 266 23.53 -86.51 -17.21
N ALA A 267 22.78 -86.91 -16.17
CA ALA A 267 22.85 -88.04 -15.23
C ALA A 267 24.18 -88.66 -14.68
N ALA A 268 24.21 -88.82 -13.35
CA ALA A 268 24.65 -90.00 -12.59
C ALA A 268 24.03 -89.90 -11.15
N SER A 269 22.98 -90.67 -10.80
CA SER A 269 22.96 -91.94 -10.01
C SER A 269 23.54 -91.80 -8.58
N ASP A 270 22.90 -92.19 -7.47
CA ASP A 270 22.08 -93.36 -7.17
C ASP A 270 21.08 -93.15 -6.01
N GLU A 271 19.98 -93.90 -6.10
CA GLU A 271 19.16 -94.61 -5.09
C GLU A 271 19.30 -94.20 -3.60
N THR A 272 18.23 -93.96 -2.83
CA THR A 272 17.39 -95.04 -2.27
C THR A 272 16.12 -94.47 -1.58
N TYR A 273 14.95 -95.01 -1.93
CA TYR A 273 13.62 -94.91 -1.27
C TYR A 273 13.55 -96.02 -0.15
N PRO A 274 12.59 -96.13 0.82
CA PRO A 274 11.15 -95.85 0.66
C PRO A 274 10.40 -95.50 2.01
N PRO A 275 9.09 -95.79 2.23
CA PRO A 275 8.05 -94.76 2.40
C PRO A 275 7.15 -94.94 3.66
N THR A 276 6.17 -94.04 3.90
CA THR A 276 4.76 -94.42 4.19
C THR A 276 3.81 -93.21 4.35
N VAL A 277 2.57 -93.44 3.92
CA VAL A 277 1.32 -92.63 3.82
C VAL A 277 0.49 -92.84 5.14
N PRO A 278 -0.68 -92.23 5.50
CA PRO A 278 -1.65 -91.30 4.84
C PRO A 278 -2.11 -90.09 5.69
N GLY A 279 -2.93 -89.20 5.10
CA GLY A 279 -3.49 -87.99 5.74
C GLY A 279 -4.89 -88.08 6.38
N GLN A 280 -5.36 -86.97 6.96
CA GLN A 280 -6.72 -86.37 6.85
C GLN A 280 -6.99 -85.29 7.94
N ARG A 281 -7.78 -84.27 7.54
CA ARG A 281 -8.80 -83.47 8.28
C ARG A 281 -8.45 -82.25 9.17
N LEU A 282 -9.23 -81.18 8.91
CA LEU A 282 -9.58 -80.01 9.74
C LEU A 282 -10.47 -80.42 10.95
N PRO A 283 -10.54 -79.61 12.04
CA PRO A 283 -11.70 -78.70 12.22
C PRO A 283 -11.42 -77.37 12.97
N THR A 284 -12.41 -76.47 12.86
CA THR A 284 -12.70 -75.22 13.61
C THR A 284 -13.19 -75.47 15.04
N GLU A 285 -13.03 -74.52 15.97
CA GLU A 285 -13.94 -74.27 17.10
C GLU A 285 -13.70 -72.89 17.78
N ASP A 286 -14.81 -72.20 18.09
CA ASP A 286 -14.95 -70.97 18.89
C ASP A 286 -14.79 -71.22 20.41
N VAL A 287 -14.62 -70.17 21.24
CA VAL A 287 -15.38 -69.87 22.51
C VAL A 287 -14.78 -68.64 23.26
N ASP A 288 -15.70 -67.85 23.82
CA ASP A 288 -15.68 -66.59 24.59
C ASP A 288 -14.80 -66.45 25.86
N GLY A 289 -14.56 -65.20 26.31
CA GLY A 289 -14.34 -64.88 27.75
C GLY A 289 -13.62 -63.57 28.16
N ALA A 290 -14.37 -62.46 28.26
CA ALA A 290 -14.32 -61.27 29.16
C ALA A 290 -13.09 -60.88 30.07
N TYR A 291 -12.60 -59.62 29.88
CA TYR A 291 -12.12 -58.51 30.80
C TYR A 291 -11.10 -58.77 31.96
N PRO A 292 -10.34 -57.78 32.52
CA PRO A 292 -10.49 -56.30 32.48
C PRO A 292 -9.17 -55.45 32.31
N TYR A 293 -9.38 -54.12 32.32
CA TYR A 293 -8.42 -53.00 32.37
C TYR A 293 -7.91 -52.73 33.81
N ASP A 294 -6.64 -52.31 33.99
CA ASP A 294 -6.21 -51.31 35.00
C ASP A 294 -4.74 -50.83 34.77
N PRO A 295 -4.28 -49.67 35.31
CA PRO A 295 -3.60 -48.61 34.58
C PRO A 295 -2.28 -48.20 35.29
N ASP A 296 -1.80 -46.98 35.06
CA ASP A 296 -0.75 -46.27 35.82
C ASP A 296 0.68 -46.84 35.66
N ALA A 297 1.49 -46.35 34.71
CA ALA A 297 2.10 -45.01 34.65
C ALA A 297 2.97 -44.69 35.88
N ASP A 298 4.28 -45.00 35.78
CA ASP A 298 5.31 -44.32 36.56
C ASP A 298 6.68 -44.32 35.85
N ARG A 299 7.14 -43.09 35.54
CA ARG A 299 8.44 -42.50 35.93
C ARG A 299 9.79 -43.04 35.36
N TRP A 300 10.45 -42.15 34.58
CA TRP A 300 11.89 -41.97 34.21
C TRP A 300 12.96 -42.32 35.29
N PRO A 301 14.31 -42.42 35.03
CA PRO A 301 15.16 -41.86 33.92
C PRO A 301 16.41 -42.70 33.38
N THR A 302 17.07 -42.18 32.31
CA THR A 302 18.47 -42.26 31.70
C THR A 302 19.57 -43.25 32.20
N PRO A 303 20.71 -43.59 31.50
CA PRO A 303 21.50 -42.83 30.47
C PRO A 303 22.23 -43.61 29.31
N ASP A 304 22.92 -42.85 28.43
CA ASP A 304 23.88 -43.15 27.30
C ASP A 304 25.14 -43.99 27.72
N PRO A 305 26.10 -44.47 26.85
CA PRO A 305 26.70 -43.79 25.65
C PRO A 305 27.27 -44.62 24.44
N ALA A 306 27.54 -43.90 23.33
CA ALA A 306 28.65 -43.95 22.34
C ALA A 306 28.99 -45.20 21.46
N TYR A 307 29.19 -45.00 20.14
CA TYR A 307 30.33 -45.46 19.30
C TYR A 307 30.25 -44.99 17.81
N ASP A 308 31.41 -44.71 17.19
CA ASP A 308 31.75 -44.44 15.77
C ASP A 308 33.09 -45.22 15.50
N PRO A 309 33.62 -45.62 14.30
CA PRO A 309 33.76 -44.81 13.06
C PRO A 309 33.92 -45.53 11.65
N VAL A 310 34.23 -44.73 10.60
CA VAL A 310 35.10 -44.91 9.37
C VAL A 310 34.54 -45.12 7.93
N ALA A 311 34.97 -44.16 7.09
CA ALA A 311 35.02 -43.87 5.63
C ALA A 311 35.23 -44.95 4.53
N ALA A 312 34.81 -44.60 3.29
CA ALA A 312 35.43 -45.02 2.02
C ALA A 312 35.22 -44.04 0.82
N SER A 313 36.36 -43.57 0.30
CA SER A 313 36.84 -43.09 -1.00
C SER A 313 35.97 -42.98 -2.28
N ALA A 314 36.28 -41.94 -3.08
CA ALA A 314 35.81 -41.61 -4.44
C ALA A 314 36.60 -42.30 -5.59
N PRO A 315 36.17 -42.14 -6.86
CA PRO A 315 37.07 -42.19 -8.01
C PRO A 315 37.06 -40.89 -8.86
N ALA A 316 38.22 -40.58 -9.45
CA ALA A 316 38.46 -39.50 -10.39
C ALA A 316 38.37 -39.98 -11.85
N GLY A 317 37.91 -39.11 -12.76
CA GLY A 317 37.93 -39.31 -14.21
C GLY A 317 37.92 -37.96 -14.93
N TYR A 318 38.90 -37.78 -15.81
CA TYR A 318 39.37 -36.55 -16.45
C TYR A 318 38.46 -36.04 -17.57
N ALA A 319 38.32 -34.71 -17.69
CA ALA A 319 37.98 -33.99 -18.92
C ALA A 319 38.57 -32.57 -18.86
N GLU A 320 39.28 -32.17 -19.92
CA GLU A 320 40.04 -30.93 -20.08
C GLU A 320 39.21 -29.65 -19.94
N GLU A 321 39.73 -28.69 -19.16
CA GLU A 321 39.28 -27.28 -19.11
C GLU A 321 39.95 -26.47 -20.23
N ALA A 322 39.19 -25.59 -20.88
CA ALA A 322 39.71 -24.63 -21.86
C ALA A 322 40.22 -23.35 -21.19
N ASP A 323 41.32 -22.80 -21.69
CA ASP A 323 42.00 -21.60 -21.19
C ASP A 323 41.12 -20.33 -21.20
N GLY A 324 41.07 -19.61 -20.08
CA GLY A 324 40.60 -18.20 -20.02
C GLY A 324 39.32 -17.89 -19.23
N VAL A 325 38.70 -18.85 -18.53
CA VAL A 325 37.51 -18.60 -17.68
C VAL A 325 37.78 -19.06 -16.24
N HIS A 326 38.07 -18.13 -15.33
CA HIS A 326 38.06 -18.42 -13.90
C HIS A 326 36.64 -18.30 -13.35
N ARG A 327 36.03 -19.43 -12.95
CA ARG A 327 34.83 -19.40 -12.11
C ARG A 327 35.26 -19.01 -10.68
N VAL A 328 34.83 -17.85 -10.21
CA VAL A 328 34.94 -17.46 -8.81
C VAL A 328 33.96 -18.32 -8.01
N GLU A 329 34.47 -19.22 -7.17
CA GLU A 329 33.66 -19.97 -6.22
C GLU A 329 33.10 -19.02 -5.14
N GLN A 330 31.80 -18.72 -5.22
CA GLN A 330 31.06 -18.17 -4.10
C GLN A 330 30.95 -19.26 -3.03
N ARG A 331 31.72 -19.08 -1.96
CA ARG A 331 31.58 -19.83 -0.71
C ARG A 331 30.23 -19.44 -0.08
N ALA A 332 29.18 -20.20 -0.39
CA ALA A 332 27.90 -20.12 0.29
C ALA A 332 28.05 -20.75 1.67
N ASP A 333 28.15 -19.90 2.69
CA ASP A 333 28.05 -20.31 4.09
C ASP A 333 26.56 -20.67 4.37
N PRO A 334 26.23 -21.89 4.80
CA PRO A 334 24.83 -22.26 5.04
C PRO A 334 24.34 -21.62 6.34
N SER A 335 23.57 -20.54 6.20
CA SER A 335 22.79 -19.92 7.26
C SER A 335 21.82 -20.94 7.88
N ARG A 336 22.03 -21.24 9.16
CA ARG A 336 21.08 -21.95 10.03
C ARG A 336 19.87 -21.06 10.30
N LEU A 337 18.76 -21.30 9.61
CA LEU A 337 17.44 -20.88 10.06
C LEU A 337 16.48 -22.08 9.95
N LEU A 338 16.02 -22.54 11.11
CA LEU A 338 14.95 -23.52 11.25
C LEU A 338 13.62 -22.89 10.81
N PRO A 339 12.68 -23.65 10.23
CA PRO A 339 11.34 -23.15 9.97
C PRO A 339 10.55 -23.02 11.28
N VAL A 340 10.08 -21.82 11.60
CA VAL A 340 9.17 -21.58 12.73
C VAL A 340 7.75 -21.91 12.28
N VAL A 341 7.14 -22.90 12.92
CA VAL A 341 5.72 -23.27 12.77
C VAL A 341 4.88 -22.30 13.62
N VAL A 342 4.01 -21.52 12.99
CA VAL A 342 3.00 -20.71 13.69
C VAL A 342 1.73 -21.58 13.87
N PRO A 343 1.24 -21.85 15.09
CA PRO A 343 0.00 -22.58 15.29
C PRO A 343 -1.21 -21.69 14.93
N ARG A 344 -2.06 -22.18 14.02
CA ARG A 344 -3.39 -21.59 13.75
C ARG A 344 -4.35 -22.00 14.87
N HIS A 345 -4.91 -21.04 15.61
CA HIS A 345 -5.99 -21.31 16.55
C HIS A 345 -7.34 -21.32 15.82
N VAL A 346 -8.10 -22.41 15.99
CA VAL A 346 -9.48 -22.53 15.52
C VAL A 346 -10.39 -21.79 16.51
N ALA A 347 -11.15 -20.80 16.03
CA ALA A 347 -12.08 -20.03 16.85
C ALA A 347 -13.26 -20.89 17.38
N PRO A 348 -13.73 -20.69 18.62
CA PRO A 348 -14.92 -21.35 19.14
C PRO A 348 -16.21 -20.79 18.51
N PRO A 349 -17.30 -21.58 18.40
CA PRO A 349 -18.53 -21.14 17.75
C PRO A 349 -19.28 -20.07 18.57
N PRO A 350 -20.01 -19.15 17.91
CA PRO A 350 -20.69 -18.05 18.58
C PRO A 350 -21.85 -18.55 19.45
N ARG A 351 -21.93 -18.04 20.69
CA ARG A 351 -23.05 -18.28 21.61
C ARG A 351 -24.25 -17.43 21.16
N ARG A 352 -25.40 -18.08 20.90
CA ARG A 352 -26.69 -17.44 20.61
C ARG A 352 -27.24 -16.73 21.86
N ASN A 353 -27.21 -15.40 21.88
CA ASN A 353 -27.88 -14.60 22.90
C ASN A 353 -29.39 -14.48 22.59
N LEU A 354 -30.21 -15.15 23.41
CA LEU A 354 -31.68 -15.21 23.29
C LEU A 354 -32.42 -13.93 23.75
N ALA A 355 -31.71 -12.82 24.00
CA ALA A 355 -32.32 -11.57 24.50
C ALA A 355 -32.81 -10.61 23.40
N LEU A 356 -32.59 -10.92 22.11
CA LEU A 356 -32.95 -10.03 21.00
C LEU A 356 -34.46 -9.83 20.70
N PRO A 357 -35.41 -10.76 21.01
CA PRO A 357 -36.81 -10.53 20.61
C PRO A 357 -37.56 -9.56 21.53
N ALA A 358 -37.03 -9.20 22.70
CA ALA A 358 -37.72 -8.27 23.63
C ALA A 358 -37.52 -6.79 23.26
N VAL A 359 -36.40 -6.44 22.63
CA VAL A 359 -36.08 -5.04 22.27
C VAL A 359 -36.86 -4.59 21.02
N VAL A 360 -37.14 -5.51 20.09
CA VAL A 360 -37.90 -5.23 18.86
C VAL A 360 -39.36 -4.86 19.16
N ALA A 361 -39.96 -5.42 20.22
CA ALA A 361 -41.31 -5.09 20.63
C ALA A 361 -41.42 -3.68 21.26
N GLY A 362 -40.36 -3.20 21.93
CA GLY A 362 -40.34 -1.87 22.55
C GLY A 362 -40.28 -0.72 21.55
N VAL A 363 -39.56 -0.90 20.43
CA VAL A 363 -39.39 0.14 19.40
C VAL A 363 -40.66 0.36 18.58
N ALA A 364 -41.48 -0.69 18.38
CA ALA A 364 -42.75 -0.57 17.65
C ALA A 364 -43.81 0.27 18.38
N VAL A 365 -43.81 0.27 19.73
CA VAL A 365 -44.77 1.06 20.54
C VAL A 365 -44.41 2.55 20.53
N VAL A 366 -43.12 2.90 20.42
CA VAL A 366 -42.68 4.31 20.37
C VAL A 366 -42.94 4.94 19.00
N LEU A 367 -42.86 4.16 17.91
CA LEU A 367 -43.16 4.65 16.56
C LEU A 367 -44.65 4.87 16.30
N LEU A 368 -45.55 4.14 16.97
CA LEU A 368 -46.99 4.39 16.85
C LEU A 368 -47.45 5.61 17.67
N GLY A 369 -46.71 6.04 18.69
CA GLY A 369 -47.02 7.24 19.48
C GLY A 369 -46.68 8.57 18.78
N THR A 370 -45.76 8.57 17.83
CA THR A 370 -45.27 9.80 17.16
C THR A 370 -46.11 10.22 15.94
N VAL A 371 -46.86 9.29 15.34
CA VAL A 371 -47.76 9.58 14.21
C VAL A 371 -49.03 10.34 14.65
N ALA A 372 -49.41 10.29 15.93
CA ALA A 372 -50.62 10.95 16.43
C ALA A 372 -50.49 12.46 16.70
N VAL A 373 -49.29 13.04 16.66
CA VAL A 373 -49.08 14.47 17.02
C VAL A 373 -49.01 15.39 15.79
N ILE A 374 -48.83 14.86 14.58
CA ILE A 374 -48.66 15.66 13.35
C ILE A 374 -50.01 15.94 12.65
N ALA A 375 -51.10 15.29 13.05
CA ALA A 375 -52.44 15.48 12.45
C ALA A 375 -53.29 16.59 13.12
N GLY A 376 -52.72 17.40 14.02
CA GLY A 376 -53.48 18.27 14.92
C GLY A 376 -53.65 19.75 14.52
N VAL A 377 -52.91 20.30 13.56
CA VAL A 377 -53.00 21.74 13.24
C VAL A 377 -52.89 21.99 11.75
N SER A 378 -54.03 21.86 11.05
CA SER A 378 -54.25 22.43 9.72
C SER A 378 -55.76 22.61 9.52
N GLY A 379 -56.24 23.86 9.58
CA GLY A 379 -57.60 24.20 9.18
C GLY A 379 -57.89 25.69 9.30
N VAL A 380 -58.47 26.25 8.21
CA VAL A 380 -59.13 27.56 8.01
C VAL A 380 -58.19 28.68 7.51
N ASP A 381 -58.06 28.86 6.18
CA ASP A 381 -58.88 29.70 5.26
C ASP A 381 -58.68 31.22 5.48
N GLY A 382 -58.52 32.11 4.51
CA GLY A 382 -58.59 32.13 3.05
C GLY A 382 -58.66 33.61 2.59
N GLY A 383 -58.25 33.95 1.36
CA GLY A 383 -58.48 35.29 0.79
C GLY A 383 -57.52 35.72 -0.33
N ASP A 384 -58.06 35.81 -1.55
CA ASP A 384 -57.42 36.18 -2.83
C ASP A 384 -57.17 37.71 -3.03
N PRO A 385 -56.46 38.15 -4.11
CA PRO A 385 -55.67 39.40 -4.22
C PRO A 385 -56.43 40.58 -4.91
N PRO A 386 -55.81 41.77 -5.19
CA PRO A 386 -55.18 41.99 -6.52
C PRO A 386 -54.12 43.13 -6.69
N ALA A 387 -53.51 43.15 -7.89
CA ALA A 387 -53.12 44.30 -8.75
C ALA A 387 -51.72 45.01 -8.69
N ALA A 388 -51.06 45.04 -9.86
CA ALA A 388 -50.03 46.01 -10.33
C ALA A 388 -50.69 47.36 -10.74
N PRO A 389 -50.03 48.50 -11.14
CA PRO A 389 -48.75 48.72 -11.89
C PRO A 389 -48.00 50.04 -11.44
N PRO A 390 -47.28 50.89 -12.24
CA PRO A 390 -46.65 50.81 -13.59
C PRO A 390 -45.17 51.33 -13.69
N THR A 391 -44.67 51.42 -14.93
CA THR A 391 -43.33 51.75 -15.45
C THR A 391 -42.97 53.25 -15.64
N GLY A 392 -41.72 53.62 -15.29
CA GLY A 392 -40.82 54.67 -15.87
C GLY A 392 -41.18 56.18 -15.78
N PRO A 393 -40.32 57.12 -16.27
CA PRO A 393 -38.84 57.26 -16.20
C PRO A 393 -38.39 58.69 -15.77
N THR A 394 -37.13 58.93 -15.36
CA THR A 394 -36.43 60.23 -15.54
C THR A 394 -34.95 60.11 -15.16
N GLY A 395 -34.05 60.53 -16.06
CA GLY A 395 -32.63 60.69 -15.79
C GLY A 395 -32.26 62.11 -15.37
N VAL A 396 -31.11 62.26 -14.70
CA VAL A 396 -30.33 63.50 -14.67
C VAL A 396 -28.85 63.12 -14.65
N ALA A 397 -28.09 63.76 -15.54
CA ALA A 397 -26.65 63.62 -15.72
C ALA A 397 -25.85 64.22 -14.56
N SER A 398 -24.65 63.68 -14.32
CA SER A 398 -23.56 64.41 -13.69
C SER A 398 -22.25 64.02 -14.35
N THR A 399 -21.66 65.01 -15.01
CA THR A 399 -20.33 65.05 -15.61
C THR A 399 -19.24 65.10 -14.54
N GLY A 400 -18.23 64.24 -14.66
CA GLY A 400 -16.96 64.29 -13.93
C GLY A 400 -15.85 63.64 -14.77
N PRO A 401 -14.60 64.15 -14.75
CA PRO A 401 -13.67 64.00 -15.86
C PRO A 401 -12.81 62.73 -15.81
N GLY A 402 -12.57 62.19 -17.00
CA GLY A 402 -11.35 61.49 -17.43
C GLY A 402 -10.63 60.59 -16.43
N THR A 403 -11.00 59.31 -16.41
CA THR A 403 -10.05 58.23 -16.11
C THR A 403 -10.25 57.14 -17.15
N ALA A 404 -9.14 56.72 -17.77
CA ALA A 404 -9.10 55.81 -18.91
C ALA A 404 -10.02 54.59 -18.73
N SER A 405 -10.86 54.35 -19.73
CA SER A 405 -11.55 53.07 -19.89
C SER A 405 -10.52 51.95 -19.91
N PRO A 406 -10.61 50.92 -19.05
CA PRO A 406 -10.00 49.65 -19.39
C PRO A 406 -10.78 49.16 -20.61
N SER A 407 -10.09 48.96 -21.72
CA SER A 407 -10.62 48.23 -22.85
C SER A 407 -11.26 46.95 -22.30
N SER A 408 -12.59 46.85 -22.38
CA SER A 408 -13.30 45.61 -22.14
C SER A 408 -12.68 44.60 -23.10
N GLY A 409 -11.82 43.72 -22.57
CA GLY A 409 -11.13 42.72 -23.35
C GLY A 409 -12.18 41.91 -24.10
N ALA A 410 -12.18 42.00 -25.43
CA ALA A 410 -13.01 41.13 -26.24
C ALA A 410 -12.68 39.69 -25.85
N LEU A 411 -13.70 38.90 -25.51
CA LEU A 411 -13.49 37.47 -25.26
C LEU A 411 -12.79 36.85 -26.46
N ALA A 412 -11.78 36.04 -26.19
CA ALA A 412 -11.05 35.33 -27.22
C ALA A 412 -11.98 34.30 -27.89
N ALA A 413 -11.81 34.09 -29.20
CA ALA A 413 -12.58 33.09 -29.92
C ALA A 413 -12.20 31.67 -29.46
N PRO A 414 -13.12 30.69 -29.46
CA PRO A 414 -12.79 29.30 -29.16
C PRO A 414 -11.63 28.80 -30.03
N GLY A 415 -10.66 28.13 -29.38
CA GLY A 415 -9.44 27.66 -30.06
C GLY A 415 -8.33 28.71 -30.15
N THR A 416 -8.52 29.90 -29.56
CA THR A 416 -7.42 30.85 -29.39
C THR A 416 -6.32 30.21 -28.51
N PRO A 417 -5.06 30.22 -28.95
CA PRO A 417 -3.96 29.63 -28.20
C PRO A 417 -3.59 30.45 -26.96
N PRO A 418 -3.02 29.83 -25.92
CA PRO A 418 -2.54 30.56 -24.75
C PRO A 418 -1.44 31.56 -25.12
N ASP A 419 -1.52 32.73 -24.50
CA ASP A 419 -0.60 33.83 -24.72
C ASP A 419 0.61 33.72 -23.79
N ARG A 420 1.70 34.41 -24.17
CA ARG A 420 2.92 34.55 -23.34
C ARG A 420 3.48 33.22 -22.82
N VAL A 421 3.46 32.16 -23.63
CA VAL A 421 4.16 30.92 -23.29
C VAL A 421 5.66 31.21 -23.18
N ALA A 422 6.17 31.17 -21.96
CA ALA A 422 7.57 31.41 -21.63
C ALA A 422 8.19 30.13 -21.07
N LEU A 423 9.46 29.93 -21.43
CA LEU A 423 10.28 28.81 -21.00
C LEU A 423 11.48 29.37 -20.24
N ASP A 424 11.64 28.95 -18.98
CA ASP A 424 12.79 29.22 -18.13
C ASP A 424 13.59 27.92 -17.95
N ASP A 425 14.81 27.88 -18.50
CA ASP A 425 15.68 26.71 -18.50
C ASP A 425 16.63 26.75 -17.29
N ARG A 426 16.39 25.88 -16.32
CA ARG A 426 17.21 25.74 -15.09
C ARG A 426 18.17 24.55 -15.16
N ARG A 427 18.46 24.06 -16.37
CA ARG A 427 19.30 22.89 -16.72
C ARG A 427 18.73 21.55 -16.25
N GLY A 428 18.45 21.36 -14.96
CA GLY A 428 17.89 20.11 -14.41
C GLY A 428 16.38 19.99 -14.57
N ASP A 429 15.72 21.13 -14.70
CA ASP A 429 14.29 21.31 -14.84
C ASP A 429 14.00 22.50 -15.77
N ILE A 430 12.78 22.54 -16.32
CA ILE A 430 12.30 23.61 -17.17
C ILE A 430 10.97 24.10 -16.62
N ALA A 431 10.88 25.39 -16.29
CA ALA A 431 9.64 26.02 -15.89
C ALA A 431 8.94 26.64 -17.11
N LEU A 432 7.72 26.18 -17.38
CA LEU A 432 6.81 26.73 -18.39
C LEU A 432 5.79 27.62 -17.69
N SER A 433 5.50 28.78 -18.26
CA SER A 433 4.41 29.65 -17.82
C SER A 433 3.64 30.18 -19.02
N TRP A 434 2.34 30.43 -18.86
CA TRP A 434 1.47 30.93 -19.92
C TRP A 434 0.33 31.76 -19.33
N ARG A 435 -0.40 32.46 -20.19
CA ARG A 435 -1.65 33.15 -19.83
C ARG A 435 -2.80 32.58 -20.61
N TYR A 436 -3.93 32.40 -19.93
CA TYR A 436 -5.17 32.02 -20.60
C TYR A 436 -5.65 33.14 -21.54
N PRO A 437 -6.16 32.78 -22.72
CA PRO A 437 -6.96 33.70 -23.52
C PRO A 437 -8.17 34.18 -22.70
N ALA A 438 -8.60 35.42 -22.91
CA ALA A 438 -9.75 35.98 -22.20
C ALA A 438 -11.01 35.12 -22.42
N GLY A 439 -11.58 34.57 -21.34
CA GLY A 439 -12.76 33.70 -21.38
C GLY A 439 -12.46 32.21 -21.58
N ALA A 440 -11.19 31.79 -21.56
CA ALA A 440 -10.79 30.39 -21.58
C ALA A 440 -10.40 29.93 -20.17
N GLU A 441 -11.14 28.99 -19.60
CA GLU A 441 -10.82 28.35 -18.31
C GLU A 441 -10.91 26.82 -18.44
N GLY A 442 -10.25 26.29 -19.47
CA GLY A 442 -10.26 24.87 -19.78
C GLY A 442 -9.00 24.12 -19.32
N PRO A 443 -9.01 22.79 -19.25
CA PRO A 443 -7.83 21.98 -18.96
C PRO A 443 -6.67 22.30 -19.91
N VAL A 444 -5.43 22.17 -19.42
CA VAL A 444 -4.22 22.43 -20.20
C VAL A 444 -3.47 21.15 -20.47
N VAL A 445 -3.11 20.94 -21.74
CA VAL A 445 -2.24 19.86 -22.17
C VAL A 445 -0.86 20.42 -22.46
N VAL A 446 0.14 19.92 -21.74
CA VAL A 446 1.55 20.21 -22.01
C VAL A 446 2.13 19.06 -22.83
N SER A 447 2.64 19.40 -24.01
CA SER A 447 3.33 18.47 -24.90
C SER A 447 4.78 18.88 -25.09
N GLY A 448 5.69 17.92 -25.13
CA GLY A 448 7.10 18.22 -25.32
C GLY A 448 7.94 17.01 -25.67
N GLY A 449 9.18 17.28 -26.06
CA GLY A 449 10.13 16.26 -26.50
C GLY A 449 11.50 16.85 -26.74
N ARG A 450 12.46 15.99 -27.10
CA ARG A 450 13.78 16.46 -27.55
C ARG A 450 13.62 17.27 -28.84
N ALA A 451 14.43 18.32 -29.01
CA ALA A 451 14.41 19.13 -30.21
C ALA A 451 14.57 18.26 -31.47
N GLY A 452 13.66 18.44 -32.44
CA GLY A 452 13.61 17.64 -33.67
C GLY A 452 12.83 16.32 -33.56
N GLN A 453 12.37 15.92 -32.36
CA GLN A 453 11.40 14.84 -32.21
C GLN A 453 9.98 15.40 -32.19
N GLN A 454 9.00 14.58 -32.60
CA GLN A 454 7.60 14.96 -32.53
C GLN A 454 7.17 15.11 -31.05
N PRO A 455 6.66 16.28 -30.63
CA PRO A 455 6.24 16.49 -29.24
C PRO A 455 5.12 15.52 -28.86
N ARG A 456 5.21 14.90 -27.68
CA ARG A 456 4.16 14.05 -27.14
C ARG A 456 3.49 14.75 -25.95
N ALA A 457 2.17 14.61 -25.85
CA ALA A 457 1.46 15.00 -24.63
C ALA A 457 1.94 14.12 -23.48
N PHE A 458 2.37 14.73 -22.38
CA PHE A 458 2.85 13.98 -21.21
C PHE A 458 2.26 14.47 -19.90
N GLN A 459 1.55 15.61 -19.91
CA GLN A 459 0.84 16.10 -18.74
C GLN A 459 -0.45 16.80 -19.13
N GLU A 460 -1.54 16.41 -18.47
CA GLU A 460 -2.80 17.15 -18.44
C GLU A 460 -2.91 17.86 -17.09
N LEU A 461 -3.31 19.13 -17.12
CA LEU A 461 -3.38 20.02 -15.97
C LEU A 461 -4.81 20.55 -15.83
N PRO A 462 -5.29 20.74 -14.59
CA PRO A 462 -6.63 21.26 -14.36
C PRO A 462 -6.75 22.70 -14.89
N ALA A 463 -8.00 23.08 -15.19
CA ALA A 463 -8.35 24.45 -15.56
C ALA A 463 -7.83 25.46 -14.52
N GLY A 464 -7.35 26.61 -15.01
CA GLY A 464 -6.76 27.67 -14.16
C GLY A 464 -5.27 27.48 -13.86
N THR A 465 -4.65 26.38 -14.30
CA THR A 465 -3.18 26.23 -14.20
C THR A 465 -2.49 27.16 -15.20
N GLU A 466 -1.60 28.04 -14.71
CA GLU A 466 -0.86 29.03 -15.54
C GLU A 466 0.65 28.74 -15.66
N SER A 467 1.14 27.74 -14.93
CA SER A 467 2.56 27.35 -14.98
C SER A 467 2.76 25.88 -14.63
N PHE A 468 3.83 25.29 -15.15
CA PHE A 468 4.20 23.91 -14.90
C PHE A 468 5.70 23.71 -15.00
N VAL A 469 6.28 22.85 -14.16
CA VAL A 469 7.71 22.55 -14.18
C VAL A 469 7.94 21.12 -14.64
N VAL A 470 8.77 20.97 -15.68
CA VAL A 470 9.19 19.69 -16.23
C VAL A 470 10.52 19.30 -15.58
N TYR A 471 10.52 18.21 -14.83
CA TYR A 471 11.69 17.73 -14.09
C TYR A 471 12.42 16.59 -14.80
N GLY A 472 13.68 16.37 -14.41
CA GLY A 472 14.43 15.16 -14.80
C GLY A 472 14.89 15.16 -16.26
N LEU A 473 15.11 16.34 -16.84
CA LEU A 473 15.58 16.49 -18.21
C LEU A 473 17.10 16.39 -18.27
N ASP A 474 17.62 15.81 -19.35
CA ASP A 474 19.06 15.70 -19.58
C ASP A 474 19.66 17.09 -19.83
N ARG A 475 20.76 17.41 -19.14
CA ARG A 475 21.34 18.77 -19.15
C ARG A 475 22.02 19.16 -20.47
N THR A 476 22.21 18.22 -21.38
CA THR A 476 22.95 18.40 -22.64
C THR A 476 22.05 18.45 -23.86
N ASN A 477 20.83 17.90 -23.78
CA ASN A 477 19.91 17.85 -24.90
C ASN A 477 18.99 19.07 -24.93
N ASP A 478 18.71 19.58 -26.13
CA ASP A 478 17.64 20.56 -26.31
C ASP A 478 16.26 19.93 -26.27
N TYR A 479 15.30 20.64 -25.70
CA TYR A 479 13.91 20.24 -25.56
C TYR A 479 12.97 21.33 -26.04
N CYS A 480 11.87 20.92 -26.65
CA CYS A 480 10.84 21.81 -27.16
C CYS A 480 9.47 21.44 -26.58
N PHE A 481 8.66 22.46 -26.28
CA PHE A 481 7.38 22.32 -25.62
C PHE A 481 6.29 23.15 -26.29
N THR A 482 5.05 22.65 -26.24
CA THR A 482 3.83 23.36 -26.62
C THR A 482 2.81 23.25 -25.49
N VAL A 483 2.03 24.30 -25.29
CA VAL A 483 0.96 24.36 -24.30
C VAL A 483 -0.35 24.53 -25.06
N ALA A 484 -1.34 23.70 -24.73
CA ALA A 484 -2.64 23.74 -25.37
C ALA A 484 -3.75 23.92 -24.34
N VAL A 485 -4.61 24.91 -24.51
CA VAL A 485 -5.82 25.09 -23.70
C VAL A 485 -6.99 24.42 -24.41
N VAL A 486 -7.67 23.50 -23.73
CA VAL A 486 -8.82 22.76 -24.26
C VAL A 486 -10.09 23.52 -23.94
N TRP A 487 -10.74 24.09 -24.95
CA TRP A 487 -12.00 24.84 -24.77
C TRP A 487 -13.23 23.91 -24.79
N SER A 488 -13.17 22.86 -25.62
CA SER A 488 -14.16 21.79 -25.73
C SER A 488 -13.51 20.57 -26.41
N THR A 489 -14.26 19.47 -26.57
CA THR A 489 -13.79 18.26 -27.27
C THR A 489 -13.27 18.53 -28.67
N ASP A 490 -13.80 19.57 -29.35
CA ASP A 490 -13.50 19.87 -30.75
C ASP A 490 -12.67 21.15 -30.93
N SER A 491 -12.35 21.85 -29.85
CA SER A 491 -11.69 23.16 -29.89
C SER A 491 -10.53 23.25 -28.92
N VAL A 492 -9.31 23.23 -29.47
CA VAL A 492 -8.05 23.30 -28.71
C VAL A 492 -7.19 24.43 -29.25
N GLY A 493 -6.83 25.38 -28.38
CA GLY A 493 -5.90 26.46 -28.71
C GLY A 493 -4.48 26.06 -28.35
N ARG A 494 -3.63 25.76 -29.34
CA ARG A 494 -2.24 25.32 -29.13
C ARG A 494 -1.23 26.45 -29.38
N SER A 495 -0.35 26.66 -28.41
CA SER A 495 0.75 27.63 -28.53
C SER A 495 1.74 27.26 -29.63
N ARG A 496 2.57 28.23 -30.00
CA ARG A 496 3.82 27.93 -30.71
C ARG A 496 4.76 27.14 -29.80
N GLU A 497 5.65 26.41 -30.45
CA GLU A 497 6.69 25.65 -29.78
C GLU A 497 7.75 26.58 -29.19
N VAL A 498 8.13 26.34 -27.94
CA VAL A 498 9.21 27.02 -27.23
C VAL A 498 10.30 26.00 -26.90
N CYS A 499 11.54 26.31 -27.29
CA CYS A 499 12.67 25.39 -27.16
C CYS A 499 13.77 25.96 -26.26
N THR A 500 14.47 25.07 -25.56
CA THR A 500 15.75 25.40 -24.91
C THR A 500 16.84 25.69 -25.94
N LYS A 501 17.95 26.26 -25.46
CA LYS A 501 19.20 26.43 -26.22
C LYS A 501 20.37 26.02 -25.33
N ARG A 502 20.50 24.72 -25.07
CA ARG A 502 21.59 24.10 -24.30
C ARG A 502 22.74 23.83 -25.28
N ARG A 503 23.96 24.22 -24.88
CA ARG A 503 25.19 23.98 -25.65
C ARG A 503 25.95 22.80 -25.09
#